data_AF-A0A0T6BQ15-F1
#
_entry.id   AF-A0A0T6BQ15-F1
#
_cell.length_a   1.000
_cell.length_b   1.000
_cell.length_c   1.000
_cell.angle_alpha   90.00
_cell.angle_beta   90.00
_cell.angle_gamma   90.00
#
_symmetry.space_group_name_H-M   'P 1'
#
loop_
_entity.id
_entity.type
_entity.pdbx_description
1 polymer ?
#
loop_
_entity_poly.entity_id
_entity_poly.type
_entity_poly.pdbx_seq_one_letter_code
_entity_poly.pdbx_strand_id
1 'polypeptide(L)'
;MMLPEHVSLLRELESNHNRVKKPVLDMTQIEDMERVICEAMEFNMPVQFAVFKQLPFLNGAETGEIIYIEGKIHYINQIRKVFHVVDSKGDTNFIKFEDIVKVEAK
;
A
#
# COMPACT_ATOMS: atom_id res chain seq x y z
N MET A 1 21.75 27.75 12.20
CA MET A 1 21.24 26.67 13.07
C MET A 1 19.72 26.81 13.10
N MET A 2 18.97 25.79 12.71
CA MET A 2 17.50 25.82 12.72
C MET A 2 17.02 25.06 13.97
N LEU A 3 16.09 25.65 14.73
CA LEU A 3 15.54 25.08 15.96
C LEU A 3 14.79 23.76 15.67
N PRO A 4 14.98 22.71 16.48
CA PRO A 4 14.40 21.38 16.27
C PRO A 4 12.87 21.35 16.31
N GLU A 5 12.24 22.38 16.88
CA GLU A 5 10.78 22.45 17.05
C GLU A 5 10.03 22.72 15.72
N HIS A 6 10.68 23.26 14.69
CA HIS A 6 10.04 23.56 13.40
C HIS A 6 10.10 22.43 12.36
N VAL A 7 10.85 21.35 12.62
CA VAL A 7 10.95 20.20 11.70
C VAL A 7 9.76 19.25 11.87
N SER A 8 9.19 19.17 13.07
CA SER A 8 8.00 18.36 13.35
C SER A 8 6.75 18.89 12.67
N LEU A 9 6.59 20.22 12.59
CA LEU A 9 5.42 20.84 11.96
C LEU A 9 5.38 20.65 10.44
N LEU A 10 6.53 20.56 9.77
CA LEU A 10 6.59 20.23 8.33
C LEU A 10 6.17 18.78 8.05
N ARG A 11 6.55 17.83 8.92
CA ARG A 11 6.06 16.44 8.84
C ARG A 11 4.56 16.34 9.12
N GLU A 12 4.04 17.12 10.07
CA GLU A 12 2.59 17.18 10.36
C GLU A 12 1.77 17.85 9.25
N LEU A 13 2.35 18.82 8.53
CA LEU A 13 1.71 19.48 7.39
C LEU A 13 1.77 18.64 6.10
N GLU A 14 2.85 17.87 5.86
CA GLU A 14 2.88 16.85 4.79
C GLU A 14 1.90 15.70 5.07
N SER A 15 1.77 15.28 6.34
CA SER A 15 0.80 14.26 6.77
C SER A 15 -0.65 14.67 6.57
N ASN A 16 -0.94 15.97 6.53
CA ASN A 16 -2.29 16.49 6.34
C ASN A 16 -2.78 16.44 4.88
N HIS A 17 -1.86 16.41 3.91
CA HIS A 17 -2.23 16.48 2.48
C HIS A 17 -2.56 15.13 1.84
N ASN A 18 -2.13 14.02 2.45
CA ASN A 18 -2.37 12.67 1.96
C ASN A 18 -3.50 11.93 2.70
N ARG A 19 -4.42 12.69 3.30
CA ARG A 19 -5.62 12.15 3.95
C ARG A 19 -6.61 11.69 2.90
N VAL A 20 -6.58 10.40 2.59
CA VAL A 20 -7.48 9.79 1.60
C VAL A 20 -8.60 9.06 2.35
N LYS A 21 -9.82 9.11 1.82
CA LYS A 21 -10.85 8.14 2.22
C LYS A 21 -10.48 6.80 1.62
N LYS A 22 -10.78 5.70 2.32
CA LYS A 22 -10.56 4.34 1.77
C LYS A 22 -11.24 4.25 0.40
N PRO A 23 -10.48 4.05 -0.68
CA PRO A 23 -11.07 3.99 -2.01
C PRO A 23 -11.88 2.70 -2.14
N VAL A 24 -13.08 2.82 -2.71
CA VAL A 24 -13.93 1.68 -3.06
C VAL A 24 -13.52 1.26 -4.46
N LEU A 25 -13.05 0.02 -4.59
CA LEU A 25 -12.67 -0.55 -5.88
C LEU A 25 -13.91 -1.12 -6.57
N ASP A 26 -14.14 -0.71 -7.82
CA ASP A 26 -15.16 -1.32 -8.67
C ASP A 26 -14.61 -2.58 -9.36
N MET A 27 -15.47 -3.43 -9.91
CA MET A 27 -15.09 -4.74 -10.47
C MET A 27 -13.95 -4.64 -11.49
N THR A 28 -14.01 -3.66 -12.41
CA THR A 28 -12.96 -3.45 -13.41
C THR A 28 -11.60 -3.16 -12.78
N GLN A 29 -11.55 -2.41 -11.68
CA GLN A 29 -10.29 -2.10 -11.00
C GLN A 29 -9.69 -3.33 -10.34
N ILE A 30 -10.55 -4.20 -9.79
CA ILE A 30 -10.14 -5.48 -9.20
C ILE A 30 -9.58 -6.39 -10.29
N GLU A 31 -10.27 -6.53 -11.43
CA GLU A 31 -9.82 -7.35 -12.55
C GLU A 31 -8.46 -6.88 -13.10
N ASP A 32 -8.26 -5.56 -13.24
CA ASP A 32 -6.97 -5.01 -13.66
C ASP A 32 -5.85 -5.31 -12.67
N MET A 33 -6.13 -5.20 -11.37
CA MET A 33 -5.17 -5.57 -10.32
C MET A 33 -4.82 -7.06 -10.38
N GLU A 34 -5.83 -7.93 -10.53
CA GLU A 34 -5.63 -9.38 -10.66
C GLU A 34 -4.79 -9.72 -11.90
N ARG A 35 -5.04 -9.05 -13.03
CA ARG A 35 -4.25 -9.21 -14.24
C ARG A 35 -2.78 -8.86 -14.02
N VAL A 36 -2.49 -7.70 -13.42
CA VAL A 36 -1.13 -7.26 -13.10
C VAL A 36 -0.44 -8.21 -12.14
N ILE A 37 -1.15 -8.69 -11.11
CA ILE A 37 -0.64 -9.66 -10.13
C ILE A 37 -0.26 -10.98 -10.82
N CYS A 38 -1.14 -11.52 -11.66
CA CYS A 38 -0.89 -12.76 -12.38
C CYS A 38 0.32 -12.64 -13.30
N GLU A 39 0.40 -11.55 -14.07
CA GLU A 39 1.55 -11.27 -14.96
C GLU A 39 2.84 -11.15 -14.15
N ALA A 40 2.84 -10.40 -13.06
CA ALA A 40 4.02 -10.23 -12.22
C ALA A 40 4.49 -11.54 -11.59
N MET A 41 3.58 -12.41 -11.18
CA MET A 41 3.91 -13.74 -10.67
C MET A 41 4.46 -14.66 -11.76
N GLU A 42 3.88 -14.63 -12.97
CA GLU A 42 4.33 -15.43 -14.11
C GLU A 42 5.75 -15.06 -14.55
N PHE A 43 6.04 -13.76 -14.62
CA PHE A 43 7.35 -13.25 -15.06
C PHE A 43 8.33 -13.00 -13.90
N ASN A 44 7.93 -13.28 -12.66
CA ASN A 44 8.71 -13.00 -11.44
C ASN A 44 9.20 -11.53 -11.38
N MET A 45 8.33 -10.62 -11.80
CA MET A 45 8.57 -9.18 -11.88
C MET A 45 8.20 -8.50 -10.56
N PRO A 46 8.92 -7.42 -10.18
CA PRO A 46 8.52 -6.61 -9.05
C PRO A 46 7.23 -5.83 -9.36
N VAL A 47 6.41 -5.63 -8.34
CA VAL A 47 5.21 -4.80 -8.37
C VAL A 47 5.27 -3.76 -7.26
N GLN A 48 4.55 -2.66 -7.46
CA GLN A 48 4.29 -1.66 -6.44
C GLN A 48 2.82 -1.79 -5.99
N PHE A 49 2.63 -2.06 -4.71
CA PHE A 49 1.33 -2.06 -4.04
C PHE A 49 1.08 -0.70 -3.41
N ALA A 50 -0.05 -0.08 -3.72
CA ALA A 50 -0.60 1.03 -2.94
C ALA A 50 -1.52 0.46 -1.86
N VAL A 51 -1.18 0.68 -0.59
CA VAL A 51 -1.87 0.12 0.57
C VAL A 51 -2.43 1.24 1.42
N PHE A 52 -3.73 1.19 1.69
CA PHE A 52 -4.42 2.09 2.59
C PHE A 52 -4.20 1.67 4.04
N LYS A 53 -3.65 2.58 4.84
CA LYS A 53 -3.46 2.39 6.27
C LYS A 53 -4.35 3.37 7.03
N GLN A 54 -5.30 2.84 7.79
CA GLN A 54 -6.18 3.64 8.63
C GLN A 54 -5.38 4.29 9.78
N LEU A 55 -5.61 5.58 10.01
CA LEU A 55 -4.95 6.33 11.09
C LEU A 55 -5.83 6.34 12.35
N PRO A 56 -5.41 5.69 13.45
CA PRO A 56 -6.26 5.52 14.65
C PRO A 56 -6.48 6.80 15.46
N PHE A 57 -5.69 7.86 15.22
CA PHE A 57 -5.73 9.11 16.00
C PHE A 57 -6.62 10.20 15.39
N LEU A 58 -7.36 9.91 14.31
CA LEU A 58 -8.25 10.87 13.66
C LEU A 58 -9.71 10.55 13.95
N ASN A 59 -10.43 11.56 14.46
CA ASN A 59 -11.83 11.48 14.91
C ASN A 59 -12.86 11.19 13.78
N GLY A 60 -12.40 10.82 12.59
CA GLY A 60 -13.22 10.32 11.49
C GLY A 60 -12.71 8.94 11.09
N ALA A 61 -13.50 7.90 11.37
CA ALA A 61 -13.19 6.48 11.17
C ALA A 61 -12.89 6.08 9.70
N GLU A 62 -12.84 7.04 8.77
CA GLU A 62 -12.70 6.83 7.33
C GLU A 62 -11.43 7.45 6.73
N THR A 63 -10.56 8.06 7.55
CA THR A 63 -9.38 8.78 7.06
C THR A 63 -8.11 7.99 7.32
N GLY A 64 -7.29 7.82 6.28
CA GLY A 64 -6.02 7.11 6.36
C GLY A 64 -4.98 7.68 5.40
N GLU A 65 -3.84 7.01 5.35
CA GLU A 65 -2.73 7.31 4.44
C GLU A 65 -2.55 6.17 3.44
N ILE A 66 -2.10 6.47 2.22
CA ILE A 66 -1.66 5.45 1.26
C ILE A 66 -0.15 5.31 1.37
N ILE A 67 0.31 4.09 1.64
CA ILE A 67 1.72 3.71 1.63
C ILE A 67 2.01 2.85 0.40
N TYR A 68 3.24 2.95 -0.12
CA TYR A 68 3.67 2.17 -1.27
C TYR A 68 4.65 1.10 -0.83
N ILE A 69 4.40 -0.15 -1.23
CA ILE A 69 5.26 -1.30 -0.96
C ILE A 69 5.71 -1.89 -2.28
N GLU A 70 7.02 -1.90 -2.51
CA GLU A 70 7.62 -2.46 -3.72
C GLU A 70 8.24 -3.82 -3.43
N GLY A 71 8.02 -4.79 -4.31
CA GLY A 71 8.65 -6.10 -4.19
C GLY A 71 8.06 -7.15 -5.11
N LYS A 72 8.60 -8.37 -5.02
CA LYS A 72 8.14 -9.52 -5.79
C LYS A 72 7.11 -10.30 -5.00
N ILE A 73 6.03 -10.72 -5.65
CA ILE A 73 5.02 -11.58 -5.04
C ILE A 73 5.56 -13.00 -5.00
N HIS A 74 5.88 -13.48 -3.80
CA HIS A 74 6.39 -14.84 -3.62
C HIS A 74 5.24 -15.84 -3.63
N TYR A 75 4.19 -15.57 -2.83
CA TYR A 75 2.98 -16.38 -2.83
C TYR A 75 1.77 -15.59 -2.35
N ILE A 76 0.58 -16.10 -2.69
CA ILE A 76 -0.69 -15.54 -2.26
C ILE A 76 -1.33 -16.50 -1.27
N ASN A 77 -1.59 -16.04 -0.05
CA ASN A 77 -2.36 -16.81 0.91
C ASN A 77 -3.85 -16.45 0.79
N GLN A 78 -4.58 -17.26 0.04
CA GLN A 78 -6.01 -17.04 -0.20
C GLN A 78 -6.88 -17.27 1.05
N ILE A 79 -6.44 -18.12 2.00
CA ILE A 79 -7.16 -18.39 3.25
C ILE A 79 -7.10 -17.17 4.16
N ARG A 80 -5.91 -16.59 4.31
CA ARG A 80 -5.67 -15.41 5.14
C ARG A 80 -5.92 -14.09 4.40
N LYS A 81 -6.20 -14.14 3.09
CA LYS A 81 -6.37 -12.98 2.21
C LYS A 81 -5.18 -12.01 2.31
N VAL A 82 -3.97 -12.55 2.23
CA VAL A 82 -2.72 -11.77 2.26
C VAL A 82 -1.76 -12.14 1.12
N PHE A 83 -1.09 -11.13 0.58
CA PHE A 83 0.05 -11.27 -0.31
C PHE A 83 1.33 -11.36 0.50
N HIS A 84 2.18 -12.32 0.16
CA HIS A 84 3.54 -12.41 0.66
C HIS A 84 4.49 -11.78 -0.36
N VAL A 85 4.97 -10.58 -0.04
CA VAL A 85 5.82 -9.77 -0.92
C VAL A 85 7.22 -9.71 -0.35
N VAL A 86 8.23 -9.92 -1.19
CA VAL A 86 9.64 -9.82 -0.80
C VAL A 86 10.25 -8.61 -1.49
N ASP A 87 10.78 -7.67 -0.71
CA ASP A 87 11.48 -6.48 -1.22
C ASP A 87 12.83 -6.91 -1.85
N SER A 88 13.43 -6.04 -2.66
CA SER A 88 14.78 -6.17 -3.21
C SER A 88 15.85 -6.42 -2.14
N LYS A 89 15.60 -6.01 -0.90
CA LYS A 89 16.48 -6.26 0.26
C LYS A 89 16.33 -7.64 0.89
N GLY A 90 15.31 -8.42 0.48
CA GLY A 90 14.98 -9.71 1.08
C GLY A 90 14.00 -9.64 2.25
N ASP A 91 13.56 -8.43 2.63
CA ASP A 91 12.57 -8.24 3.69
C ASP A 91 11.18 -8.70 3.24
N THR A 92 10.49 -9.41 4.14
CA THR A 92 9.15 -9.95 3.87
C THR A 92 8.07 -9.01 4.37
N ASN A 93 7.14 -8.66 3.47
CA ASN A 93 6.00 -7.82 3.73
C ASN A 93 4.71 -8.61 3.51
N PHE A 94 3.80 -8.55 4.48
CA PHE A 94 2.47 -9.16 4.39
C PHE A 94 1.44 -8.07 4.13
N ILE A 95 0.79 -8.12 2.97
CA ILE A 95 -0.19 -7.10 2.55
C ILE A 95 -1.57 -7.75 2.51
N LYS A 96 -2.53 -7.21 3.25
CA LYS A 96 -3.91 -7.71 3.23
C LYS A 96 -4.66 -7.24 1.98
N PHE A 97 -5.54 -8.08 1.45
CA PHE A 97 -6.33 -7.74 0.25
C PHE A 97 -7.22 -6.53 0.48
N GLU A 98 -7.83 -6.46 1.67
CA GLU A 98 -8.75 -5.38 2.06
C GLU A 98 -8.08 -4.00 2.09
N ASP A 99 -6.76 -3.94 2.24
CA ASP A 99 -6.02 -2.69 2.37
C ASP A 99 -5.41 -2.25 1.03
N ILE A 100 -5.46 -3.08 -0.02
CA ILE A 100 -4.89 -2.73 -1.32
C ILE A 100 -5.83 -1.79 -2.07
N VAL A 101 -5.24 -0.72 -2.59
CA VAL A 101 -5.90 0.30 -3.40
C VAL A 101 -5.57 0.14 -4.88
N LYS A 102 -4.33 -0.25 -5.17
CA LYS A 102 -3.82 -0.35 -6.54
C LYS A 102 -2.60 -1.25 -6.58
N VAL A 103 -2.39 -1.89 -7.72
CA VAL A 103 -1.17 -2.65 -8.02
C VAL A 103 -0.67 -2.24 -9.39
N GLU A 104 0.63 -1.96 -9.50
CA GLU A 104 1.28 -1.57 -10.75
C GLU A 104 2.55 -2.40 -10.96
N ALA A 105 2.78 -2.84 -12.20
CA ALA A 105 4.04 -3.46 -12.60
C ALA A 105 5.16 -2.40 -12.68
N LYS A 106 6.39 -2.79 -12.34
CA LYS A 106 7.59 -1.95 -12.40
C LYS A 106 8.49 -2.30 -13.58
#